data_AF-A0A7W0FIV4-F1
#
_entry.id   AF-A0A7W0FIV4-F1
#
_cell.length_a   1.000
_cell.length_b   1.000
_cell.length_c   1.000
_cell.angle_alpha   90.00
_cell.angle_beta   90.00
_cell.angle_gamma   90.00
#
_symmetry.space_group_name_H-M   'P 1'
#
loop_
_entity.id
_entity.type
_entity.pdbx_description
1 polymer ?
#
loop_
_entity_poly.entity_id
_entity_poly.type
_entity_poly.pdbx_seq_one_letter_code
_entity_poly.pdbx_strand_id
1 'polypeptide(L)' 'MKIEVLLFASLKEKIGKSKIEIEANEPCTVQRLLDILFLQFPAINPFTKSI' A
#
# COMPACT_ATOMS: atom_id res chain seq x y z
N MET A 1 -9.93 -5.17 10.72
CA MET A 1 -10.69 -4.14 9.98
C MET A 1 -10.28 -4.13 8.51
N LYS A 2 -11.19 -3.75 7.61
CA LYS A 2 -10.94 -3.65 6.17
C LYS A 2 -10.83 -2.18 5.76
N ILE A 3 -9.74 -1.82 5.09
CA ILE A 3 -9.47 -0.47 4.59
C ILE A 3 -9.48 -0.50 3.07
N GLU A 4 -10.27 0.38 2.48
CA GLU A 4 -10.26 0.63 1.05
C GLU A 4 -9.24 1.71 0.71
N VAL A 5 -8.26 1.39 -0.14
CA VAL A 5 -7.23 2.33 -0.58
C VAL A 5 -7.44 2.65 -2.06
N LEU A 6 -7.60 3.94 -2.35
CA LEU A 6 -7.70 4.48 -3.69
C LEU A 6 -6.32 4.90 -4.20
N LEU A 7 -5.98 4.47 -5.40
CA LEU A 7 -4.67 4.69 -6.01
C LEU A 7 -4.80 5.63 -7.21
N PHE A 8 -3.94 6.64 -7.25
CA PHE A 8 -3.94 7.69 -8.27
C PHE A 8 -2.59 7.79 -8.97
N ALA A 9 -2.60 8.34 -10.19
CA ALA A 9 -1.42 8.61 -11.00
C ALA A 9 -0.44 7.42 -11.05
N SER A 10 0.84 7.65 -10.74
CA SER A 10 1.91 6.66 -10.82
C SER A 10 1.71 5.44 -9.92
N LEU A 11 0.98 5.57 -8.80
CA LEU A 11 0.66 4.41 -7.95
C LEU A 11 -0.31 3.46 -8.64
N LYS A 12 -1.33 4.00 -9.31
CA LYS A 12 -2.26 3.22 -10.14
C LYS A 12 -1.53 2.52 -11.28
N GLU A 13 -0.61 3.23 -11.95
CA GLU A 13 0.18 2.67 -13.05
C GLU A 13 1.07 1.51 -12.58
N LYS A 14 1.73 1.65 -11.43
CA LYS A 14 2.62 0.62 -10.87
C LYS A 14 1.88 -0.62 -10.36
N ILE A 15 0.70 -0.45 -9.76
CA ILE A 15 -0.08 -1.56 -9.20
C ILE A 15 -1.05 -2.16 -10.25
N GLY A 16 -1.39 -1.40 -11.29
CA GLY A 16 -2.38 -1.79 -12.30
C GLY A 16 -3.83 -1.76 -11.81
N LYS A 17 -4.08 -1.28 -10.58
CA LYS A 17 -5.42 -1.19 -9.97
C LYS A 17 -5.65 0.23 -9.46
N SER A 18 -6.89 0.73 -9.60
CA SER A 18 -7.31 2.02 -9.02
C SER A 18 -7.77 1.90 -7.57
N LYS A 19 -8.02 0.68 -7.09
CA LYS A 19 -8.55 0.40 -5.75
C LYS A 19 -8.02 -0.95 -5.27
N ILE A 20 -7.65 -1.01 -4.00
CA ILE A 20 -7.25 -2.24 -3.30
C ILE A 20 -7.92 -2.29 -1.91
N GLU A 21 -8.13 -3.50 -1.41
CA GLU A 21 -8.63 -3.75 -0.06
C GLU A 21 -7.46 -4.28 0.79
N ILE A 22 -7.22 -3.64 1.94
CA ILE A 22 -6.20 -4.08 2.89
C ILE A 22 -6.89 -4.50 4.19
N GLU A 23 -6.57 -5.69 4.65
CA GLU A 23 -6.97 -6.17 5.96
C GLU A 23 -5.89 -5.80 6.99
N ALA A 24 -6.30 -5.10 8.05
CA ALA A 24 -5.42 -4.66 9.13
C ALA A 24 -6.05 -4.93 10.50
N ASN A 25 -5.23 -5.28 11.49
CA ASN A 25 -5.70 -5.49 12.86
C ASN A 25 -5.77 -4.16 13.63
N GLU A 26 -6.70 -4.06 14.57
CA GLU A 26 -6.78 -2.91 15.49
C GLU A 26 -5.85 -3.11 16.70
N PRO A 27 -5.18 -2.05 17.18
CA PRO A 27 -5.14 -0.69 16.63
C PRO A 27 -4.24 -0.58 15.38
N CYS A 28 -4.73 0.08 14.33
CA CYS A 28 -3.99 0.27 13.09
C CYS A 28 -3.55 1.74 12.95
N THR A 29 -2.24 1.97 12.85
CA THR A 29 -1.68 3.29 12.52
C THR A 29 -1.45 3.41 11.01
N VAL A 30 -1.33 4.65 10.52
CA VAL A 30 -0.96 4.91 9.12
C VAL A 30 0.36 4.24 8.75
N GLN A 31 1.36 4.25 9.65
CA GLN A 31 2.63 3.57 9.41
C GLN A 31 2.42 2.07 9.20
N ARG A 32 1.64 1.41 10.05
CA ARG A 32 1.38 -0.03 9.94
C ARG A 32 0.64 -0.37 8.64
N LEU A 33 -0.28 0.50 8.20
CA LEU A 33 -0.95 0.38 6.91
C LEU A 33 0.03 0.46 5.75
N LEU A 34 0.95 1.43 5.78
CA LEU A 34 1.99 1.58 4.76
C LEU A 34 2.95 0.38 4.74
N ASP A 35 3.33 -0.16 5.90
CA ASP A 35 4.16 -1.36 5.98
C ASP A 35 3.48 -2.55 5.29
N ILE A 36 2.19 -2.79 5.58
CA ILE A 36 1.40 -3.85 4.95
C ILE A 36 1.29 -3.62 3.44
N LEU A 37 1.02 -2.38 3.02
CA LEU A 37 0.93 -1.98 1.62
C LEU A 37 2.24 -2.26 0.87
N PHE A 38 3.39 -1.90 1.46
CA PHE A 38 4.69 -2.10 0.83
C PHE A 38 5.16 -3.56 0.83
N LEU A 39 4.73 -4.36 1.79
CA LEU A 39 4.95 -5.82 1.78
C LEU A 39 4.15 -6.50 0.66
N GLN A 40 2.89 -6.09 0.45
CA GLN A 40 2.04 -6.65 -0.60
C GLN A 40 2.41 -6.11 -2.00
N PHE A 41 2.83 -4.85 -2.10
CA PHE A 41 3.17 -4.19 -3.35
C PHE A 41 4.57 -3.53 -3.29
N PRO A 42 5.68 -4.31 -3.32
CA PRO A 42 7.03 -3.76 -3.20
C PRO A 42 7.42 -2.72 -4.26
N ALA A 43 6.79 -2.76 -5.44
CA ALA A 43 7.04 -1.84 -6.55
C ALA A 43 6.69 -0.37 -6.27
N ILE A 44 5.82 -0.13 -5.27
CA ILE A 44 5.43 1.22 -4.84
C ILE A 44 6.11 1.68 -3.56
N ASN A 45 6.94 0.83 -2.93
CA ASN A 45 7.71 1.24 -1.78
C ASN A 45 8.72 2.31 -2.21
N PRO A 46 8.65 3.54 -1.67
CA PRO A 46 9.59 4.60 -2.04
C PRO A 46 11.02 4.32 -1.56
N PHE A 47 11.20 3.38 -0.63
CA PHE A 47 12.48 3.02 -0.02
C PHE A 47 13.13 1.76 -0.64
N THR A 48 12.54 1.13 -1.67
CA THR A 48 13.13 -0.06 -2.33
C THR A 48 14.27 0.26 -3.30
N LYS A 49 14.77 1.50 -3.34
CA LYS A 49 16.01 1.84 -4.07
C LYS A 49 17.08 2.38 -3.11
N SER A 50 17.96 1.48 -2.67
CA SER A 50 19.42 1.63 -2.62
C SER A 50 20.05 0.49 -1.82
N ILE A 51 20.24 -0.68 -2.45
CA ILE A 51 21.42 -1.55 -2.29
C ILE A 51 21.65 -2.23 -3.65
#